data_AF-A0A1Y1W6W7-F1
#
_entry.id   AF-A0A1Y1W6W7-F1
#
_cell.length_a   1.000
_cell.length_b   1.000
_cell.length_c   1.000
_cell.angle_alpha   90.00
_cell.angle_beta   90.00
_cell.angle_gamma   90.00
#
_symmetry.space_group_name_H-M   'P 1'
#
loop_
_entity.id
_entity.type
_entity.pdbx_description
1 polymer ?
#
loop_
_entity_poly.entity_id
_entity_poly.type
_entity_poly.pdbx_seq_one_letter_code
_entity_poly.pdbx_strand_id
1 'polypeptide(L)'
;MVSSTPTALKLRASYACNTDVVLADYALARGMRALPYSTNMTTSPATYMVLRKEKCEDVHAVRLVRATVLSEVMWNFIEAMGLSVDLFEHGLSRGNLLFLQLLVDSLKLQKKTNPVFTDSQDALLGAKRPRTKGKNADLIVRGFGKRGL
;
A
#
# COMPACT_ATOMS: atom_id res chain seq x y z
N MET A 1 -9.17 9.72 22.50
CA MET A 1 -7.80 9.14 22.55
C MET A 1 -7.65 8.16 21.38
N VAL A 2 -6.43 7.99 20.87
CA VAL A 2 -5.99 7.13 19.75
C VAL A 2 -6.11 7.75 18.35
N SER A 3 -4.98 8.08 17.71
CA SER A 3 -4.68 7.74 16.30
C SER A 3 -3.31 8.29 15.86
N SER A 4 -2.25 7.51 16.11
CA SER A 4 -1.01 7.51 15.32
C SER A 4 -0.94 6.27 14.42
N THR A 5 -2.10 5.67 14.12
CA THR A 5 -2.20 4.36 13.47
C THR A 5 -1.96 4.44 11.95
N PRO A 6 -1.23 3.46 11.37
CA PRO A 6 -0.97 3.33 9.93
C PRO A 6 -2.23 3.41 9.06
N THR A 7 -2.12 4.04 7.87
CA THR A 7 -3.20 4.32 6.90
C THR A 7 -4.22 3.20 6.67
N ALA A 8 -3.78 1.94 6.58
CA ALA A 8 -4.65 0.80 6.34
C ALA A 8 -5.59 0.46 7.53
N LEU A 9 -5.26 0.91 8.74
CA LEU A 9 -6.05 0.68 9.96
C LEU A 9 -7.07 1.79 10.24
N LYS A 10 -6.98 2.94 9.53
CA LYS A 10 -7.89 4.10 9.69
C LYS A 10 -9.01 4.11 8.63
N LEU A 11 -9.14 3.05 7.82
CA LEU A 11 -10.15 2.99 6.76
C LEU A 11 -11.57 3.04 7.37
N ARG A 12 -12.41 3.89 6.79
CA ARG A 12 -13.83 4.03 7.16
C ARG A 12 -14.71 3.54 6.03
N ALA A 13 -15.96 3.17 6.34
CA ALA A 13 -16.93 2.75 5.31
C ALA A 13 -17.12 3.79 4.19
N SER A 14 -16.91 5.08 4.49
CA SER A 14 -17.05 6.17 3.53
C SER A 14 -15.83 6.38 2.63
N TYR A 15 -14.74 5.63 2.82
CA TYR A 15 -13.52 5.84 2.05
C TYR A 15 -13.62 5.12 0.70
N ALA A 16 -13.15 5.79 -0.34
CA ALA A 16 -13.05 5.27 -1.70
C ALA A 16 -11.59 5.40 -2.21
N CYS A 17 -11.29 4.81 -3.37
CA CYS A 17 -9.93 4.81 -3.93
C CYS A 17 -9.36 6.21 -4.15
N ASN A 18 -10.20 7.22 -4.36
CA ASN A 18 -9.83 8.62 -4.50
C ASN A 18 -9.72 9.40 -3.17
N THR A 19 -9.89 8.73 -2.01
CA THR A 19 -9.77 9.40 -0.71
C THR A 19 -8.30 9.63 -0.38
N ASP A 20 -7.94 10.91 -0.23
CA ASP A 20 -6.59 11.32 0.13
C ASP A 20 -6.33 11.08 1.63
N VAL A 21 -5.26 10.35 1.96
CA VAL A 21 -4.86 10.12 3.35
C VAL A 21 -3.55 10.83 3.65
N VAL A 22 -3.60 11.77 4.60
CA VAL A 22 -2.45 12.53 5.08
C VAL A 22 -1.87 11.88 6.34
N LEU A 23 -0.56 11.63 6.33
CA LEU A 23 0.14 11.06 7.49
C LEU A 23 0.32 12.11 8.58
N ALA A 24 -0.11 11.79 9.80
CA ALA A 24 0.02 12.63 11.00
C ALA A 24 -0.72 13.98 10.92
N ASP A 25 -1.83 14.04 10.18
CA ASP A 25 -2.73 15.20 10.06
C ASP A 25 -3.10 15.85 11.41
N TYR A 26 -3.36 15.01 12.42
CA TYR A 26 -3.71 15.45 13.76
C TYR A 26 -2.57 16.20 14.46
N ALA A 27 -1.34 15.69 14.36
CA ALA A 27 -0.19 16.26 15.05
C ALA A 27 0.46 17.40 14.25
N LEU A 28 0.37 17.34 12.93
CA LEU A 28 0.93 18.31 11.99
C LEU A 28 -0.18 18.68 11.01
N ALA A 29 -0.68 19.91 11.07
CA ALA A 29 -1.82 20.37 10.26
C ALA A 29 -1.66 20.16 8.74
N ARG A 30 -0.41 20.08 8.24
CA ARG A 30 -0.11 19.81 6.82
C ARG A 30 0.34 18.36 6.54
N GLY A 31 0.45 17.53 7.56
CA GLY A 31 1.03 16.19 7.51
C GLY A 31 2.55 16.16 7.51
N MET A 32 3.11 14.96 7.72
CA MET A 32 4.56 14.72 7.74
C MET A 32 5.15 14.37 6.36
N ARG A 33 4.29 14.07 5.37
CA ARG A 33 4.73 13.69 4.02
C ARG A 33 4.52 14.85 3.05
N ALA A 34 5.39 14.94 2.05
CA ALA A 34 5.29 15.96 1.01
C ALA A 34 3.99 15.85 0.18
N LEU A 35 3.46 14.64 0.04
CA LEU A 35 2.24 14.35 -0.70
C LEU A 35 1.33 13.43 0.12
N PRO A 36 -0.01 13.51 -0.05
CA PRO A 36 -0.93 12.54 0.51
C PRO A 36 -0.79 11.17 -0.18
N TYR A 37 -1.21 10.12 0.52
CA TYR A 37 -1.44 8.82 -0.09
C TYR A 37 -2.78 8.84 -0.81
N SER A 38 -2.76 8.69 -2.13
CA SER A 38 -3.95 8.75 -2.98
C SER A 38 -3.71 7.91 -4.23
N THR A 39 -4.77 7.31 -4.78
CA THR A 39 -4.69 6.64 -6.08
C THR A 39 -4.81 7.62 -7.25
N ASN A 40 -5.13 8.89 -6.97
CA ASN A 40 -5.19 9.94 -7.97
C ASN A 40 -3.76 10.40 -8.33
N MET A 41 -3.37 10.20 -9.59
CA MET A 41 -2.06 10.57 -10.11
C MET A 41 -1.84 12.09 -10.20
N THR A 42 -2.91 12.90 -10.18
CA THR A 42 -2.82 14.36 -10.12
C THR A 42 -2.48 14.82 -8.71
N THR A 43 -3.12 14.26 -7.68
CA THR A 43 -2.87 14.63 -6.28
C THR A 43 -1.56 14.07 -5.74
N SER A 44 -1.24 12.84 -6.13
CA SER A 44 -0.01 12.15 -5.73
C SER A 44 0.69 11.66 -6.99
N PRO A 45 1.56 12.45 -7.64
CA PRO A 45 2.25 12.05 -8.87
C PRO A 45 3.50 11.18 -8.62
N ALA A 46 3.74 10.77 -7.37
CA ALA A 46 4.95 10.06 -6.99
C ALA A 46 5.03 8.68 -7.68
N THR A 47 6.14 8.42 -8.38
CA THR A 47 6.41 7.17 -9.12
C THR A 47 7.82 6.67 -8.86
N TYR A 48 8.08 5.39 -9.18
CA TYR A 48 9.42 4.81 -9.07
C TYR A 48 10.46 5.52 -9.95
N MET A 49 10.04 6.00 -11.13
CA MET A 49 10.94 6.71 -12.06
C MET A 49 11.49 8.01 -11.48
N VAL A 50 10.70 8.74 -10.67
CA VAL A 50 11.15 10.00 -10.04
C VAL A 50 12.33 9.71 -9.11
N LEU A 51 12.21 8.71 -8.23
CA LEU A 51 13.29 8.31 -7.33
C LEU A 51 14.54 7.86 -8.08
N ARG A 52 14.37 7.11 -9.17
CA ARG A 52 15.48 6.59 -9.97
C ARG A 52 16.22 7.71 -10.71
N LYS A 53 15.50 8.66 -11.32
CA LYS A 53 16.09 9.77 -12.07
C LYS A 53 16.84 10.73 -11.16
N GLU A 54 16.27 11.04 -10.00
CA GLU A 54 16.84 11.99 -9.05
C GLU A 54 17.93 11.39 -8.16
N LYS A 55 18.20 10.07 -8.29
CA LYS A 55 19.05 9.31 -7.35
C LYS A 55 18.69 9.64 -5.90
N CYS A 56 17.39 9.68 -5.62
CA CYS A 56 16.88 10.15 -4.34
C CYS A 56 17.27 9.17 -3.23
N GLU A 57 18.20 9.57 -2.37
CA GLU A 57 18.63 8.79 -1.19
C GLU A 57 17.81 9.13 0.07
N ASP A 58 16.93 10.14 0.01
CA ASP A 58 16.04 10.47 1.11
C ASP A 58 15.09 9.30 1.40
N VAL A 59 15.34 8.62 2.52
CA VAL A 59 14.57 7.48 2.99
C VAL A 59 13.09 7.82 3.22
N HIS A 60 12.75 9.08 3.51
CA HIS A 60 11.36 9.52 3.67
C HIS A 60 10.65 9.64 2.33
N ALA A 61 11.31 10.15 1.29
CA ALA A 61 10.79 10.19 -0.07
C ALA A 61 10.64 8.78 -0.66
N VAL A 62 11.63 7.90 -0.45
CA VAL A 62 11.55 6.49 -0.87
C VAL A 62 10.39 5.78 -0.17
N ARG A 63 10.21 5.99 1.13
CA ARG A 63 9.08 5.43 1.90
C ARG A 63 7.73 5.96 1.43
N LEU A 64 7.64 7.23 1.04
CA LEU A 64 6.42 7.82 0.49
C LEU A 64 5.99 7.06 -0.77
N VAL A 65 6.88 6.90 -1.74
CA VAL A 65 6.56 6.17 -2.99
C VAL A 65 6.17 4.72 -2.72
N ARG A 66 6.91 4.01 -1.86
CA ARG A 66 6.56 2.62 -1.48
C ARG A 66 5.17 2.52 -0.87
N ALA A 67 4.83 3.41 0.05
CA ALA A 67 3.52 3.41 0.69
C ALA A 67 2.40 3.80 -0.29
N THR A 68 2.65 4.73 -1.22
CA THR A 68 1.69 5.05 -2.29
C THR A 68 1.43 3.83 -3.18
N VAL A 69 2.46 3.11 -3.61
CA VAL A 69 2.32 1.87 -4.40
C VAL A 69 1.52 0.80 -3.65
N LEU A 70 1.85 0.57 -2.37
CA LEU A 70 1.12 -0.37 -1.52
C LEU A 70 -0.35 0.04 -1.34
N SER A 71 -0.64 1.34 -1.30
CA SER A 71 -2.01 1.84 -1.26
C SER A 71 -2.78 1.54 -2.55
N GLU A 72 -2.15 1.62 -3.73
CA GLU A 72 -2.78 1.21 -5.00
C GLU A 72 -3.15 -0.28 -4.97
N VAL A 73 -2.23 -1.12 -4.50
CA VAL A 73 -2.49 -2.56 -4.37
C VAL A 73 -3.64 -2.82 -3.39
N MET A 74 -3.63 -2.18 -2.22
CA MET A 74 -4.71 -2.29 -1.25
C MET A 74 -6.07 -1.93 -1.85
N TRP A 75 -6.16 -0.81 -2.58
CA TRP A 75 -7.41 -0.40 -3.23
C TRP A 75 -7.85 -1.37 -4.32
N ASN A 76 -6.94 -1.94 -5.11
CA ASN A 76 -7.28 -2.99 -6.08
C ASN A 76 -7.91 -4.22 -5.41
N PHE A 77 -7.43 -4.61 -4.22
CA PHE A 77 -8.04 -5.69 -3.45
C PHE A 77 -9.41 -5.29 -2.88
N ILE A 78 -9.54 -4.08 -2.34
CA ILE A 78 -10.81 -3.56 -1.80
C ILE A 78 -11.86 -3.46 -2.90
N GLU A 79 -11.52 -2.99 -4.10
CA GLU A 79 -12.45 -2.92 -5.24
C GLU A 79 -12.90 -4.32 -5.70
N ALA A 80 -11.99 -5.31 -5.67
CA ALA A 80 -12.30 -6.67 -6.10
C ALA A 80 -13.12 -7.49 -5.09
N MET A 81 -12.93 -7.24 -3.78
CA MET A 81 -13.42 -8.12 -2.70
C MET A 81 -14.18 -7.38 -1.59
N GLY A 82 -14.33 -6.08 -1.70
CA GLY A 82 -14.96 -5.21 -0.71
C GLY A 82 -14.06 -4.83 0.46
N LEU A 83 -14.47 -3.78 1.17
CA LEU A 83 -13.88 -3.32 2.42
C LEU A 83 -14.58 -4.00 3.60
N SER A 84 -13.83 -4.53 4.56
CA SER A 84 -14.34 -4.77 5.91
C SER A 84 -14.03 -3.58 6.81
N VAL A 85 -15.03 -3.14 7.57
CA VAL A 85 -14.85 -2.18 8.67
C VAL A 85 -14.40 -2.85 9.96
N ASP A 86 -14.58 -4.16 10.08
CA ASP A 86 -14.12 -4.95 11.22
C ASP A 86 -12.79 -5.63 10.88
N LEU A 87 -11.70 -5.11 11.46
CA LEU A 87 -10.36 -5.64 11.26
C LEU A 87 -10.16 -7.03 11.87
N PHE A 88 -11.08 -7.46 12.75
CA PHE A 88 -11.07 -8.76 13.41
C PHE A 88 -12.08 -9.73 12.82
N GLU A 89 -12.74 -9.37 11.70
CA GLU A 89 -13.64 -10.26 10.99
C GLU A 89 -12.92 -11.57 10.65
N HIS A 90 -13.57 -12.69 10.97
CA HIS A 90 -12.99 -14.00 10.73
C HIS A 90 -12.95 -14.31 9.23
N GLY A 91 -11.74 -14.37 8.68
CA GLY A 91 -11.48 -14.82 7.33
C GLY A 91 -10.74 -13.81 6.47
N LEU A 92 -10.41 -14.23 5.24
CA LEU A 92 -9.65 -13.42 4.27
C LEU A 92 -10.47 -13.18 2.99
N SER A 93 -11.79 -13.13 3.12
CA SER A 93 -12.72 -12.88 2.01
C SER A 93 -12.74 -11.41 1.59
N ARG A 94 -12.37 -10.49 2.50
CA ARG A 94 -12.40 -9.04 2.31
C ARG A 94 -11.05 -8.53 1.83
N GLY A 95 -11.08 -7.56 0.92
CA GLY A 95 -9.89 -7.08 0.22
C GLY A 95 -8.84 -6.46 1.13
N ASN A 96 -9.26 -5.61 2.08
CA ASN A 96 -8.34 -5.00 3.05
C ASN A 96 -7.72 -6.03 4.02
N LEU A 97 -8.50 -7.01 4.50
CA LEU A 97 -8.01 -8.06 5.39
C LEU A 97 -7.02 -8.99 4.68
N LEU A 98 -7.35 -9.41 3.45
CA LEU A 98 -6.45 -10.20 2.62
C LEU A 98 -5.16 -9.43 2.31
N PHE A 99 -5.28 -8.15 1.92
CA PHE A 99 -4.10 -7.31 1.67
C PHE A 99 -3.21 -7.18 2.91
N LEU A 100 -3.77 -6.90 4.08
CA LEU A 100 -3.02 -6.79 5.34
C LEU A 100 -2.29 -8.10 5.68
N GLN A 101 -2.97 -9.24 5.52
CA GLN A 101 -2.35 -10.55 5.72
C GLN A 101 -1.19 -10.78 4.74
N LEU A 102 -1.39 -10.47 3.46
CA LEU A 102 -0.35 -10.59 2.42
C LEU A 102 0.82 -9.66 2.68
N LEU A 103 0.57 -8.44 3.16
CA LEU A 103 1.60 -7.49 3.52
C LEU A 103 2.47 -8.07 4.65
N VAL A 104 1.86 -8.55 5.74
CA VAL A 104 2.60 -9.17 6.85
C VAL A 104 3.42 -10.38 6.40
N ASP A 105 2.86 -11.24 5.56
CA ASP A 105 3.59 -12.40 5.07
C ASP A 105 4.70 -12.03 4.08
N SER A 106 4.51 -10.99 3.27
CA SER A 106 5.56 -10.49 2.40
C SER A 106 6.76 -9.97 3.20
N LEU A 107 6.52 -9.31 4.33
CA LEU A 107 7.57 -8.84 5.24
C LEU A 107 8.34 -10.01 5.86
N LYS A 108 7.66 -11.13 6.18
CA LYS A 108 8.32 -12.36 6.64
C LYS A 108 9.16 -13.04 5.56
N LEU A 109 8.75 -12.91 4.28
CA LEU A 109 9.47 -13.47 3.15
C LEU A 109 10.64 -12.60 2.67
N GLN A 110 10.71 -11.34 3.07
CA GLN A 110 11.82 -10.46 2.73
C GLN A 110 13.11 -10.95 3.41
N LYS A 111 13.97 -11.61 2.62
CA LYS A 111 15.29 -12.10 3.06
C LYS A 111 16.41 -11.06 2.92
N LYS A 112 16.18 -10.01 2.14
CA LYS A 112 17.18 -8.98 1.81
C LYS A 112 17.19 -7.89 2.88
N THR A 113 18.39 -7.48 3.30
CA THR A 113 18.61 -6.40 4.27
C THR A 113 18.36 -5.00 3.69
N ASN A 114 18.44 -4.84 2.36
CA ASN A 114 18.10 -3.60 1.66
C ASN A 114 17.31 -3.90 0.37
N PRO A 115 16.01 -4.24 0.47
CA PRO A 115 15.22 -4.62 -0.70
C PRO A 115 14.97 -3.41 -1.61
N VAL A 116 15.05 -3.65 -2.91
CA VAL A 116 14.56 -2.71 -3.93
C VAL A 116 13.05 -2.89 -4.16
N PHE A 117 12.43 -2.05 -4.99
CA PHE A 117 10.98 -2.09 -5.17
C PHE A 117 10.48 -3.40 -5.81
N THR A 118 11.23 -3.95 -6.77
CA THR A 118 10.90 -5.23 -7.42
C THR A 118 10.90 -6.37 -6.41
N ASP A 119 11.82 -6.35 -5.44
CA ASP A 119 11.85 -7.33 -4.34
C ASP A 119 10.57 -7.30 -3.50
N SER A 120 9.95 -6.12 -3.35
CA SER A 120 8.70 -5.99 -2.61
C SER A 120 7.52 -6.56 -3.40
N GLN A 121 7.48 -6.34 -4.72
CA GLN A 121 6.47 -6.96 -5.59
C GLN A 121 6.59 -8.49 -5.58
N ASP A 122 7.81 -9.01 -5.72
CA ASP A 122 8.09 -10.44 -5.69
C ASP A 122 7.73 -11.07 -4.34
N ALA A 123 8.03 -10.39 -3.24
CA ALA A 123 7.65 -10.84 -1.90
C ALA A 123 6.13 -10.89 -1.72
N LEU A 124 5.39 -9.88 -2.20
CA LEU A 124 3.91 -9.90 -2.17
C LEU A 124 3.35 -11.02 -3.04
N LEU A 125 3.88 -11.21 -4.25
CA LEU A 125 3.48 -12.31 -5.14
C LEU A 125 3.80 -13.68 -4.51
N GLY A 126 4.93 -13.80 -3.83
CA GLY A 126 5.34 -14.98 -3.05
C GLY A 126 4.37 -15.29 -1.91
N ALA A 127 4.04 -14.28 -1.09
CA ALA A 127 3.08 -14.40 0.01
C ALA A 127 1.68 -14.80 -0.47
N LYS A 128 1.28 -14.32 -1.64
CA LYS A 128 -0.02 -14.57 -2.25
C LYS A 128 -0.19 -16.01 -2.73
N ARG A 129 0.86 -16.65 -3.25
CA ARG A 129 0.80 -18.03 -3.80
C ARG A 129 0.12 -19.04 -2.86
N PRO A 130 0.58 -19.23 -1.60
CA PRO A 130 -0.02 -20.22 -0.71
C PRO A 130 -1.44 -19.86 -0.26
N ARG A 131 -1.82 -18.57 -0.24
CA ARG A 131 -3.12 -18.12 0.30
C ARG A 131 -4.26 -18.10 -0.70
N THR A 132 -3.96 -17.83 -1.96
CA THR A 132 -4.97 -17.56 -3.00
C THR A 132 -5.10 -18.67 -4.03
N LYS A 133 -4.34 -19.77 -3.87
CA LYS A 133 -4.19 -20.83 -4.88
C LYS A 133 -3.85 -20.25 -6.28
N GLY A 134 -3.07 -19.18 -6.33
CA GLY A 134 -2.68 -18.53 -7.58
C GLY A 134 -3.54 -17.34 -8.05
N LYS A 135 -4.73 -17.11 -7.50
CA LYS A 135 -5.61 -15.97 -7.90
C LYS A 135 -5.10 -14.58 -7.45
N ASN A 136 -5.60 -13.49 -8.02
CA ASN A 136 -5.35 -12.10 -7.61
C ASN A 136 -3.91 -11.57 -7.83
N ALA A 137 -3.12 -12.22 -8.69
CA ALA A 137 -1.78 -11.74 -9.03
C ALA A 137 -1.83 -10.42 -9.82
N ASP A 138 -2.84 -10.30 -10.67
CA ASP A 138 -3.16 -9.13 -11.47
C ASP A 138 -3.40 -7.89 -10.60
N LEU A 139 -4.06 -8.03 -9.44
CA LEU A 139 -4.31 -6.92 -8.51
C LEU A 139 -3.01 -6.30 -7.99
N ILE A 140 -2.00 -7.14 -7.74
CA ILE A 140 -0.67 -6.69 -7.29
C ILE A 140 0.07 -6.06 -8.46
N VAL A 141 0.18 -6.77 -9.58
CA VAL A 141 0.92 -6.29 -10.77
C VAL A 141 0.35 -4.96 -11.27
N ARG A 142 -0.97 -4.78 -11.29
CA ARG A 142 -1.59 -3.50 -11.68
C ARG A 142 -1.24 -2.35 -10.75
N GLY A 143 -1.20 -2.58 -9.44
CA GLY A 143 -0.88 -1.54 -8.46
C GLY A 143 0.57 -1.06 -8.57
N PHE A 144 1.51 -1.99 -8.74
CA PHE A 144 2.91 -1.66 -9.01
C PHE A 144 3.10 -1.00 -10.39
N GLY A 145 2.46 -1.55 -11.43
CA GLY A 145 2.50 -1.05 -12.81
C GLY A 145 2.01 0.38 -12.96
N LYS A 146 0.93 0.76 -12.28
CA LYS A 146 0.38 2.12 -12.30
C LYS A 146 1.38 3.19 -11.85
N ARG A 147 2.37 2.81 -11.04
CA ARG A 147 3.38 3.70 -10.47
C ARG A 147 4.77 3.50 -11.09
N GLY A 148 4.83 2.83 -12.23
CA GLY A 148 6.03 2.69 -13.05
C GLY A 148 6.99 1.60 -12.61
N LEU A 149 6.49 0.52 -11.99
CA LEU A 149 7.21 -0.75 -11.84
C LEU A 149 6.83 -1.76 -12.90
#